data_AF-A0A4V1SC08-F1
#
_entry.id   AF-A0A4V1SC08-F1
#
_cell.length_a   1.000
_cell.length_b   1.000
_cell.length_c   1.000
_cell.angle_alpha   90.00
_cell.angle_beta   90.00
_cell.angle_gamma   90.00
#
_symmetry.space_group_name_H-M   'P 1'
#
loop_
_entity.id
_entity.type
_entity.pdbx_description
1 polymer ?
#
loop_
_entity_poly.entity_id
_entity_poly.type
_entity_poly.pdbx_seq_one_letter_code
_entity_poly.pdbx_strand_id
1 'polypeptide(L)'
;AGSALAVDRDLFSGGVTRALENHPNITIVRERVDTLPTEGLTIVATGPLTAAGLASSIGTATGKDALAFFDAIAPIVYRDSVDMDIAWMASRWDKVGPIGDGKDYINCPMDKDQYHAFVQGLVDGDKTEFKDWEKDTPYFEGCMPIEVMAERGPETLRFGPMKGVGLDNPRTGRWPYAVVQLRQDNALGTLWNMVGFQTKLKHAAQVELFRTIPGLEKAEFARLGGLHRNSFIRSPELLDQQLRLKSAPHIRFAGQITGCEGYVESAAIGLIAARFAAAELAGRDLAPPPPDTALGALLGHITGGADAASYQPMNVNFGLFPPLAEDVRKKDRKLGYTARAGASLAEWMKHADGVAA
;
A
#
# COMPACT_ATOMS: atom_id res chain seq x y z
N ALA A 1 -2.25 2.12 -15.97
CA ALA A 1 -1.66 0.78 -16.18
C ALA A 1 -2.71 -0.26 -15.82
N GLY A 2 -3.36 -0.84 -16.82
CA GLY A 2 -4.48 -1.75 -16.67
C GLY A 2 -5.71 -1.01 -16.15
N SER A 3 -6.49 -1.68 -15.31
CA SER A 3 -7.65 -1.08 -14.63
C SER A 3 -7.29 -0.23 -13.41
N ALA A 4 -6.00 -0.08 -13.07
CA ALA A 4 -5.55 0.71 -11.91
C ALA A 4 -5.12 2.12 -12.33
N LEU A 5 -5.43 3.11 -11.48
CA LEU A 5 -4.89 4.46 -11.60
C LEU A 5 -3.39 4.41 -11.29
N ALA A 6 -2.58 4.68 -12.30
CA ALA A 6 -1.14 4.81 -12.18
C ALA A 6 -0.75 6.22 -12.63
N VAL A 7 0.31 6.76 -12.04
CA VAL A 7 0.82 8.10 -12.34
C VAL A 7 2.29 8.03 -12.67
N ASP A 8 2.74 8.96 -13.53
CA ASP A 8 4.15 9.27 -13.65
C ASP A 8 4.62 9.92 -12.34
N ARG A 9 5.64 9.33 -11.71
CA ARG A 9 6.08 9.71 -10.36
C ARG A 9 6.68 11.12 -10.32
N ASP A 10 7.45 11.50 -11.34
CA ASP A 10 8.14 12.78 -11.38
C ASP A 10 7.16 13.90 -11.73
N LEU A 11 6.26 13.65 -12.69
CA LEU A 11 5.21 14.61 -13.05
C LEU A 11 4.22 14.81 -11.90
N PHE A 12 3.80 13.73 -11.23
CA PHE A 12 2.88 13.80 -10.11
C PHE A 12 3.49 14.55 -8.91
N SER A 13 4.67 14.13 -8.46
CA SER A 13 5.34 14.76 -7.31
C SER A 13 5.68 16.23 -7.59
N GLY A 14 6.21 16.52 -8.78
CA GLY A 14 6.48 17.90 -9.20
C GLY A 14 5.21 18.77 -9.28
N GLY A 15 4.08 18.18 -9.69
CA GLY A 15 2.77 18.85 -9.68
C GLY A 15 2.32 19.24 -8.26
N VAL A 16 2.39 18.30 -7.32
CA VAL A 16 2.06 18.54 -5.90
C VAL A 16 2.98 19.61 -5.31
N THR A 17 4.30 19.52 -5.52
CA THR A 17 5.27 20.51 -5.03
C THR A 17 4.95 21.91 -5.53
N ARG A 18 4.71 22.08 -6.84
CA ARG A 18 4.36 23.40 -7.41
C ARG A 18 3.04 23.94 -6.86
N ALA A 19 2.05 23.08 -6.61
CA ALA A 19 0.78 23.52 -6.03
C ALA A 19 0.98 24.06 -4.61
N LEU A 20 1.83 23.42 -3.80
CA LEU A 20 2.14 23.86 -2.43
C LEU A 20 3.01 25.13 -2.42
N GLU A 21 4.05 25.20 -3.25
CA GLU A 21 4.97 26.35 -3.33
C GLU A 21 4.27 27.63 -3.80
N ASN A 22 3.24 27.51 -4.64
CA ASN A 22 2.50 28.68 -5.16
C ASN A 22 1.29 29.06 -4.30
N HIS A 23 0.99 28.34 -3.22
CA HIS A 23 -0.20 28.60 -2.42
C HIS A 23 0.06 29.75 -1.41
N PRO A 24 -0.75 30.83 -1.41
CA PRO A 24 -0.44 32.04 -0.64
C PRO A 24 -0.44 31.85 0.88
N ASN A 25 -1.16 30.84 1.38
CA ASN A 25 -1.26 30.52 2.81
C ASN A 25 -0.33 29.38 3.26
N ILE A 26 0.58 28.91 2.39
CA ILE A 26 1.51 27.83 2.72
C ILE A 26 2.93 28.38 2.71
N THR A 27 3.64 28.20 3.82
CA THR A 27 5.08 28.44 3.90
C THR A 27 5.79 27.10 4.02
N ILE A 28 6.73 26.84 3.12
CA ILE A 28 7.54 25.61 3.15
C ILE A 28 8.86 25.91 3.85
N VAL A 29 9.08 25.25 4.99
CA VAL A 29 10.35 25.30 5.73
C VAL A 29 11.08 23.97 5.52
N ARG A 30 12.31 24.03 5.01
CA ARG A 30 13.13 22.83 4.73
C ARG A 30 14.06 22.56 5.90
N GLU A 31 13.50 21.98 6.96
CA GLU A 31 14.25 21.59 8.15
C GLU A 31 13.84 20.21 8.67
N ARG A 32 14.68 19.62 9.51
CA ARG A 32 14.34 18.39 10.21
C ARG A 32 13.72 18.75 11.56
N VAL A 33 12.54 18.19 11.83
CA VAL A 33 11.87 18.31 13.14
C VAL A 33 12.21 17.05 13.94
N ASP A 34 12.94 17.22 15.04
CA ASP A 34 13.38 16.12 15.93
C ASP A 34 12.53 16.00 17.20
N THR A 35 11.65 16.96 17.49
CA THR A 35 10.81 16.95 18.69
C THR A 35 9.39 17.39 18.37
N LEU A 36 8.40 16.81 19.04
CA LEU A 36 7.03 17.26 18.97
C LEU A 36 6.91 18.72 19.45
N PRO A 37 6.21 19.60 18.71
CA PRO A 37 5.98 20.97 19.14
C PRO A 37 5.24 21.04 20.48
N THR A 38 5.67 21.95 21.35
CA THR A 38 5.06 22.17 22.67
C THR A 38 3.78 23.00 22.62
N GLU A 39 3.57 23.75 21.53
CA GLU A 39 2.42 24.62 21.32
C GLU A 39 2.04 24.69 19.83
N GLY A 40 0.89 25.27 19.54
CA GLY A 40 0.36 25.42 18.18
C GLY A 40 -0.32 24.13 17.66
N LEU A 41 -1.38 24.31 16.87
CA LEU A 41 -2.05 23.19 16.23
C LEU A 41 -1.11 22.54 15.19
N THR A 42 -0.81 21.27 15.40
CA THR A 42 0.20 20.54 14.63
C THR A 42 -0.39 19.27 14.03
N ILE A 43 -0.02 18.95 12.79
CA ILE A 43 -0.29 17.63 12.17
C ILE A 43 1.05 16.96 11.88
N VAL A 44 1.30 15.81 12.50
CA VAL A 44 2.47 14.96 12.26
C VAL A 44 2.15 13.97 11.14
N ALA A 45 2.82 14.10 10.00
CA ALA A 45 2.60 13.28 8.80
C ALA A 45 3.91 12.77 8.17
N THR A 46 4.82 12.28 9.00
CA THR A 46 6.20 11.90 8.62
C THR A 46 6.34 10.54 7.93
N GLY A 47 5.23 9.80 7.81
CA GLY A 47 5.20 8.53 7.07
C GLY A 47 6.04 7.41 7.73
N PRO A 48 6.44 6.39 6.95
CA PRO A 48 7.06 5.17 7.46
C PRO A 48 8.43 5.36 8.10
N LEU A 49 9.19 6.35 7.61
CA LEU A 49 10.60 6.56 7.94
C LEU A 49 10.77 7.78 8.85
N THR A 50 9.93 7.85 9.89
CA THR A 50 10.01 8.92 10.89
C THR A 50 11.41 8.93 11.51
N ALA A 51 12.05 10.11 11.51
CA ALA A 51 13.41 10.27 12.00
C ALA A 51 13.55 9.86 13.48
N ALA A 52 14.70 9.32 13.85
CA ALA A 52 14.93 8.74 15.18
C ALA A 52 14.67 9.74 16.33
N GLY A 53 15.04 11.01 16.16
CA GLY A 53 14.78 12.06 17.15
C GLY A 53 13.28 12.22 17.40
N LEU A 54 12.52 12.45 16.33
CA LEU A 54 11.07 12.62 16.44
C LEU A 54 10.38 11.35 16.94
N ALA A 55 10.83 10.17 16.52
CA ALA A 55 10.31 8.89 17.02
C ALA A 55 10.49 8.75 18.54
N SER A 56 11.65 9.14 19.07
CA SER A 56 11.91 9.16 20.52
C SER A 56 11.04 10.19 21.24
N SER A 57 10.84 11.37 20.65
CA SER A 57 9.96 12.40 21.20
C SER A 57 8.49 11.93 21.24
N ILE A 58 8.02 11.26 20.18
CA ILE A 58 6.69 10.63 20.13
C ILE A 58 6.58 9.58 21.23
N GLY A 59 7.54 8.65 21.33
CA GLY A 59 7.53 7.60 22.35
C GLY A 59 7.47 8.14 23.79
N THR A 60 8.14 9.27 24.03
CA THR A 60 8.07 9.99 25.32
C THR A 60 6.67 10.55 25.57
N ALA A 61 6.07 11.22 24.57
CA ALA A 61 4.75 11.85 24.71
C ALA A 61 3.59 10.86 24.83
N THR A 62 3.74 9.66 24.28
CA THR A 62 2.74 8.58 24.30
C THR A 62 2.91 7.65 25.49
N GLY A 63 4.07 7.65 26.15
CA GLY A 63 4.44 6.65 27.16
C GLY A 63 4.51 5.23 26.59
N LYS A 64 4.61 5.10 25.27
CA LYS A 64 4.62 3.84 24.53
C LYS A 64 5.60 3.94 23.38
N ASP A 65 6.47 2.95 23.24
CA ASP A 65 7.31 2.85 22.06
C ASP A 65 6.43 2.78 20.79
N ALA A 66 6.89 3.42 19.71
CA ALA A 66 6.27 3.27 18.41
C ALA A 66 6.30 1.79 18.01
N LEU A 67 5.21 1.32 17.40
CA LEU A 67 5.20 0.01 16.77
C LEU A 67 5.96 0.07 15.45
N ALA A 68 6.43 -1.09 15.01
CA ALA A 68 6.98 -1.27 13.68
C ALA A 68 6.28 -2.45 13.01
N PHE A 69 6.23 -2.40 11.69
CA PHE A 69 5.93 -3.55 10.84
C PHE A 69 6.94 -3.58 9.70
N PHE A 70 7.00 -4.70 9.00
CA PHE A 70 7.81 -4.82 7.80
C PHE A 70 6.94 -4.82 6.56
N ASP A 71 7.30 -3.95 5.61
CA ASP A 71 6.88 -4.04 4.22
C ASP A 71 8.02 -4.69 3.43
N ALA A 72 7.69 -5.58 2.50
CA ALA A 72 8.67 -6.17 1.62
C ALA A 72 8.55 -5.51 0.23
N ILE A 73 9.67 -5.14 -0.37
CA ILE A 73 9.68 -4.57 -1.72
C ILE A 73 9.95 -5.67 -2.74
N ALA A 74 9.31 -5.54 -3.90
CA ALA A 74 9.54 -6.44 -5.02
C ALA A 74 10.70 -5.96 -5.92
N PRO A 75 11.41 -6.88 -6.58
CA PRO A 75 12.46 -6.54 -7.55
C PRO A 75 11.94 -5.74 -8.75
N ILE A 76 12.87 -5.04 -9.41
CA ILE A 76 12.68 -4.32 -10.67
C ILE A 76 13.70 -4.84 -11.68
N VAL A 77 13.21 -5.21 -12.85
CA VAL A 77 13.96 -5.79 -13.97
C VAL A 77 14.05 -4.79 -15.12
N TYR A 78 15.18 -4.76 -15.83
CA TYR A 78 15.31 -3.99 -17.07
C TYR A 78 14.55 -4.65 -18.22
N ARG A 79 13.78 -3.87 -18.98
CA ARG A 79 12.91 -4.37 -20.06
C ARG A 79 13.66 -5.14 -21.13
N ASP A 80 14.83 -4.67 -21.52
CA ASP A 80 15.68 -5.23 -22.58
C ASP A 80 16.31 -6.57 -22.20
N SER A 81 16.41 -6.86 -20.90
CA SER A 81 16.87 -8.15 -20.38
C SER A 81 15.80 -9.25 -20.33
N VAL A 82 14.54 -8.91 -20.65
CA VAL A 82 13.41 -9.87 -20.68
C VAL A 82 13.28 -10.49 -22.07
N ASP A 83 13.29 -11.83 -22.14
CA ASP A 83 13.10 -12.56 -23.38
C ASP A 83 11.60 -12.61 -23.78
N MET A 84 11.28 -11.82 -24.80
CA MET A 84 9.92 -11.70 -25.34
C MET A 84 9.56 -12.79 -26.35
N ASP A 85 10.50 -13.65 -26.75
CA ASP A 85 10.22 -14.86 -27.51
C ASP A 85 9.56 -15.92 -26.61
N ILE A 86 9.70 -15.78 -25.30
CA ILE A 86 9.01 -16.58 -24.27
C ILE A 86 7.85 -15.79 -23.66
N ALA A 87 8.13 -14.58 -23.16
CA ALA A 87 7.13 -13.74 -22.50
C ALA A 87 6.14 -13.11 -23.50
N TRP A 88 5.07 -12.49 -22.99
CA TRP A 88 4.16 -11.71 -23.83
C TRP A 88 3.46 -10.59 -23.07
N MET A 89 3.04 -9.56 -23.81
CA MET A 89 2.32 -8.43 -23.26
C MET A 89 0.81 -8.70 -23.26
N ALA A 90 0.17 -8.67 -22.10
CA ALA A 90 -1.29 -8.80 -21.97
C ALA A 90 -1.78 -8.35 -20.59
N SER A 91 -2.95 -7.73 -20.56
CA SER A 91 -3.78 -7.54 -19.37
C SER A 91 -4.75 -8.70 -19.23
N ARG A 92 -5.17 -8.99 -17.99
CA ARG A 92 -6.05 -10.13 -17.72
C ARG A 92 -7.42 -9.94 -18.37
N TRP A 93 -7.88 -10.97 -19.08
CA TRP A 93 -9.09 -11.01 -19.92
C TRP A 93 -9.06 -9.97 -21.05
N ASP A 94 -7.87 -9.62 -21.53
CA ASP A 94 -7.64 -8.56 -22.53
C ASP A 94 -8.32 -7.24 -22.15
N LYS A 95 -8.45 -6.99 -20.84
CA LYS A 95 -9.11 -5.79 -20.33
C LYS A 95 -8.30 -4.56 -20.70
N VAL A 96 -8.93 -3.72 -21.52
CA VAL A 96 -8.46 -2.39 -21.85
C VAL A 96 -8.69 -1.47 -20.65
N GLY A 97 -7.61 -0.88 -20.13
CA GLY A 97 -7.67 0.12 -19.06
C GLY A 97 -8.25 1.45 -19.55
N PRO A 98 -8.54 2.42 -18.66
CA PRO A 98 -9.07 3.73 -19.06
C PRO A 98 -8.13 4.56 -19.96
N ILE A 99 -6.83 4.25 -19.93
CA ILE A 99 -5.74 4.97 -20.64
C ILE A 99 -4.77 3.98 -21.32
N GLY A 100 -5.14 2.72 -21.51
CA GLY A 100 -4.25 1.67 -22.03
C GLY A 100 -4.85 0.94 -23.24
N ASP A 101 -4.06 0.12 -23.91
CA ASP A 101 -4.48 -0.73 -25.03
C ASP A 101 -4.76 -2.19 -24.60
N GLY A 102 -4.73 -2.46 -23.28
CA GLY A 102 -4.89 -3.81 -22.73
C GLY A 102 -3.60 -4.63 -22.68
N LYS A 103 -2.41 -4.00 -22.83
CA LYS A 103 -1.09 -4.64 -22.76
C LYS A 103 -0.22 -4.03 -21.66
N ASP A 104 -0.73 -3.98 -20.44
CA ASP A 104 -0.06 -3.26 -19.35
C ASP A 104 0.98 -4.08 -18.57
N TYR A 105 1.05 -5.38 -18.86
CA TYR A 105 1.92 -6.32 -18.15
C TYR A 105 2.68 -7.21 -19.12
N ILE A 106 3.96 -7.47 -18.82
CA ILE A 106 4.71 -8.59 -19.39
C ILE A 106 4.40 -9.82 -18.56
N ASN A 107 4.05 -10.92 -19.22
CA ASN A 107 3.66 -12.17 -18.60
C ASN A 107 4.72 -13.23 -18.92
N CYS A 108 5.36 -13.75 -17.87
CA CYS A 108 6.38 -14.79 -17.95
C CYS A 108 5.72 -16.12 -17.54
N PRO A 109 5.49 -17.06 -18.47
CA PRO A 109 4.72 -18.28 -18.18
C PRO A 109 5.55 -19.30 -17.40
N MET A 110 4.87 -20.12 -16.62
CA MET A 110 5.42 -21.36 -16.07
C MET A 110 4.50 -22.54 -16.34
N ASP A 111 5.09 -23.68 -16.67
CA ASP A 111 4.42 -24.96 -16.56
C ASP A 111 4.33 -25.44 -15.10
N LYS A 112 3.79 -26.64 -14.90
CA LYS A 112 3.56 -27.19 -13.57
C LYS A 112 4.87 -27.53 -12.85
N ASP A 113 5.83 -28.11 -13.56
CA ASP A 113 7.07 -28.59 -12.95
C ASP A 113 8.00 -27.41 -12.62
N GLN A 114 8.07 -26.44 -13.53
CA GLN A 114 8.74 -25.15 -13.31
C GLN A 114 8.16 -24.42 -12.10
N TYR A 115 6.82 -24.36 -11.97
CA TYR A 115 6.18 -23.73 -10.82
C TYR A 115 6.53 -24.43 -9.50
N HIS A 116 6.45 -25.76 -9.44
CA HIS A 116 6.76 -26.48 -8.21
C HIS A 116 8.24 -26.37 -7.84
N ALA A 117 9.15 -26.41 -8.82
CA ALA A 117 10.57 -26.17 -8.59
C ALA A 117 10.82 -24.73 -8.08
N PHE A 118 10.14 -23.75 -8.65
CA PHE A 118 10.24 -22.35 -8.21
C PHE A 118 9.72 -22.15 -6.78
N VAL A 119 8.55 -22.70 -6.45
CA VAL A 119 7.98 -22.68 -5.10
C VAL A 119 8.92 -23.34 -4.09
N GLN A 120 9.51 -24.48 -4.45
CA GLN A 120 10.48 -25.15 -3.59
C GLN A 120 11.73 -24.27 -3.39
N GLY A 121 12.24 -23.65 -4.46
CA GLY A 121 13.35 -22.71 -4.39
C GLY A 121 13.06 -21.48 -3.51
N LEU A 122 11.81 -20.99 -3.47
CA LEU A 122 11.41 -19.92 -2.55
C LEU A 122 11.46 -20.36 -1.08
N VAL A 123 11.01 -21.58 -0.79
CA VAL A 123 10.98 -22.13 0.57
C VAL A 123 12.40 -22.40 1.07
N ASP A 124 13.24 -22.99 0.21
CA ASP A 124 14.62 -23.40 0.53
C ASP A 124 15.62 -22.25 0.44
N GLY A 125 15.26 -21.17 -0.26
CA GLY A 125 16.15 -20.06 -0.53
C GLY A 125 16.68 -19.37 0.72
N ASP A 126 17.94 -18.94 0.63
CA ASP A 126 18.66 -18.23 1.68
C ASP A 126 17.96 -16.91 2.02
N LYS A 127 17.47 -16.79 3.26
CA LYS A 127 16.72 -15.60 3.74
C LYS A 127 17.64 -14.69 4.55
N THR A 128 17.34 -13.39 4.53
CA THR A 128 17.99 -12.45 5.46
C THR A 128 17.57 -12.82 6.88
N GLU A 129 18.55 -13.01 7.78
CA GLU A 129 18.26 -13.28 9.19
C GLU A 129 17.76 -12.00 9.86
N PHE A 130 16.66 -12.14 10.58
CA PHE A 130 16.17 -11.09 11.46
C PHE A 130 17.13 -10.87 12.62
N LYS A 131 17.42 -9.61 12.92
CA LYS A 131 17.95 -9.24 14.24
C LYS A 131 16.93 -9.68 15.29
N ASP A 132 17.37 -10.00 16.51
CA ASP A 132 16.49 -10.62 17.52
C ASP A 132 15.21 -9.82 17.83
N TRP A 133 15.24 -8.50 17.66
CA TRP A 133 14.08 -7.62 17.84
C TRP A 133 13.10 -7.59 16.64
N GLU A 134 13.46 -8.17 15.50
CA GLU A 134 12.64 -8.20 14.28
C GLU A 134 11.83 -9.50 14.16
N LYS A 135 12.20 -10.56 14.90
CA LYS A 135 11.60 -11.90 14.82
C LYS A 135 10.12 -11.94 15.19
N ASP A 136 9.70 -11.09 16.14
CA ASP A 136 8.32 -11.03 16.64
C ASP A 136 7.48 -9.92 15.97
N THR A 137 8.05 -9.21 14.99
CA THR A 137 7.34 -8.13 14.29
C THR A 137 6.48 -8.70 13.16
N PRO A 138 5.16 -8.44 13.14
CA PRO A 138 4.28 -8.96 12.09
C PRO A 138 4.58 -8.31 10.73
N TYR A 139 4.36 -9.09 9.66
CA TYR A 139 4.35 -8.56 8.29
C TYR A 139 3.01 -7.92 7.99
N PHE A 140 3.01 -6.91 7.12
CA PHE A 140 1.77 -6.46 6.54
C PHE A 140 1.20 -7.51 5.58
N GLU A 141 -0.04 -7.97 5.81
CA GLU A 141 -0.68 -9.03 5.01
C GLU A 141 -0.79 -8.67 3.52
N GLY A 142 -0.94 -7.38 3.16
CA GLY A 142 -1.01 -6.95 1.76
C GLY A 142 0.33 -6.90 1.01
N CYS A 143 1.46 -6.94 1.74
CA CYS A 143 2.82 -6.96 1.18
C CYS A 143 3.68 -8.10 1.74
N MET A 144 3.04 -9.26 1.99
CA MET A 144 3.73 -10.44 2.48
C MET A 144 4.87 -10.89 1.55
N PRO A 145 6.04 -11.29 2.09
CA PRO A 145 7.09 -11.88 1.28
C PRO A 145 6.61 -13.15 0.55
N ILE A 146 6.98 -13.31 -0.71
CA ILE A 146 6.52 -14.40 -1.59
C ILE A 146 6.90 -15.78 -1.07
N GLU A 147 8.05 -15.90 -0.39
CA GLU A 147 8.48 -17.12 0.29
C GLU A 147 7.61 -17.47 1.50
N VAL A 148 7.10 -16.47 2.24
CA VAL A 148 6.17 -16.70 3.36
C VAL A 148 4.81 -17.14 2.82
N MET A 149 4.38 -16.60 1.69
CA MET A 149 3.18 -17.08 1.00
C MET A 149 3.36 -18.52 0.48
N ALA A 150 4.56 -18.87 -0.02
CA ALA A 150 4.87 -20.23 -0.47
C ALA A 150 4.83 -21.25 0.69
N GLU A 151 5.32 -20.88 1.88
CA GLU A 151 5.27 -21.70 3.10
C GLU A 151 3.83 -22.02 3.56
N ARG A 152 2.85 -21.14 3.25
CA ARG A 152 1.42 -21.39 3.56
C ARG A 152 0.81 -22.51 2.72
N GLY A 153 1.47 -22.93 1.64
CA GLY A 153 1.09 -24.09 0.85
C GLY A 153 1.47 -23.97 -0.63
N PRO A 154 1.70 -25.10 -1.32
CA PRO A 154 2.27 -25.10 -2.67
C PRO A 154 1.37 -24.44 -3.72
N GLU A 155 0.06 -24.35 -3.49
CA GLU A 155 -0.89 -23.74 -4.43
C GLU A 155 -1.17 -22.25 -4.15
N THR A 156 -0.68 -21.72 -3.03
CA THR A 156 -1.00 -20.37 -2.54
C THR A 156 -0.68 -19.31 -3.60
N LEU A 157 0.51 -19.39 -4.21
CA LEU A 157 0.95 -18.41 -5.20
C LEU A 157 0.11 -18.48 -6.48
N ARG A 158 -0.29 -19.68 -6.92
CA ARG A 158 -1.11 -19.89 -8.12
C ARG A 158 -2.54 -19.36 -7.99
N PHE A 159 -3.04 -19.23 -6.76
CA PHE A 159 -4.31 -18.56 -6.48
C PHE A 159 -4.16 -17.07 -6.14
N GLY A 160 -2.94 -16.62 -5.86
CA GLY A 160 -2.59 -15.23 -5.59
C GLY A 160 -1.76 -14.58 -6.71
N PRO A 161 -0.50 -14.17 -6.45
CA PRO A 161 0.29 -13.33 -7.35
C PRO A 161 0.70 -14.03 -8.65
N MET A 162 0.76 -15.37 -8.67
CA MET A 162 1.18 -16.15 -9.84
C MET A 162 0.00 -16.74 -10.63
N LYS A 163 -1.21 -16.21 -10.47
CA LYS A 163 -2.42 -16.74 -11.09
C LYS A 163 -2.43 -16.55 -12.61
N GLY A 164 -2.43 -17.66 -13.36
CA GLY A 164 -2.50 -17.66 -14.83
C GLY A 164 -3.88 -17.33 -15.41
N VAL A 165 -4.98 -17.70 -14.74
CA VAL A 165 -6.36 -17.68 -15.33
C VAL A 165 -6.75 -16.34 -15.95
N GLY A 166 -7.12 -16.35 -17.23
CA GLY A 166 -7.49 -15.14 -17.99
C GLY A 166 -6.30 -14.41 -18.60
N LEU A 167 -5.14 -15.05 -18.70
CA LEU A 167 -3.97 -14.55 -19.44
C LEU A 167 -3.61 -15.59 -20.48
N ASP A 168 -4.35 -15.64 -21.59
CA ASP A 168 -4.09 -16.62 -22.63
C ASP A 168 -2.73 -16.36 -23.26
N ASN A 169 -1.90 -17.42 -23.32
CA ASN A 169 -0.62 -17.34 -23.99
C ASN A 169 -0.88 -17.47 -25.51
N PRO A 170 -0.48 -16.47 -26.32
CA PRO A 170 -0.72 -16.49 -27.77
C PRO A 170 -0.16 -17.71 -28.49
N ARG A 171 0.87 -18.36 -27.92
CA ARG A 171 1.56 -19.51 -28.50
C ARG A 171 0.83 -20.83 -28.22
N THR A 172 0.08 -20.91 -27.11
CA THR A 172 -0.62 -22.15 -26.69
C THR A 172 -2.14 -22.02 -26.76
N GLY A 173 -2.67 -20.80 -26.94
CA GLY A 173 -4.11 -20.51 -26.94
C GLY A 173 -4.79 -20.67 -25.58
N ARG A 174 -4.02 -20.84 -24.50
CA ARG A 174 -4.54 -21.04 -23.14
C ARG A 174 -3.61 -20.45 -22.10
N TRP A 175 -4.19 -19.96 -21.01
CA TRP A 175 -3.38 -19.52 -19.88
C TRP A 175 -2.46 -20.61 -19.32
N PRO A 176 -1.24 -20.24 -18.87
CA PRO A 176 -0.26 -21.17 -18.30
C PRO A 176 -0.68 -21.68 -16.92
N TYR A 177 0.05 -22.67 -16.39
CA TYR A 177 -0.21 -23.20 -15.05
C TYR A 177 -0.02 -22.11 -13.98
N ALA A 178 1.07 -21.34 -14.09
CA ALA A 178 1.34 -20.13 -13.33
C ALA A 178 1.98 -19.05 -14.22
N VAL A 179 1.99 -17.81 -13.76
CA VAL A 179 2.55 -16.68 -14.50
C VAL A 179 3.20 -15.68 -13.55
N VAL A 180 4.34 -15.11 -13.94
CA VAL A 180 4.90 -13.93 -13.27
C VAL A 180 4.56 -12.71 -14.11
N GLN A 181 3.88 -11.74 -13.51
CA GLN A 181 3.55 -10.48 -14.19
C GLN A 181 4.59 -9.42 -13.84
N LEU A 182 5.09 -8.72 -14.85
CA LEU A 182 5.89 -7.51 -14.68
C LEU A 182 5.04 -6.31 -15.08
N ARG A 183 5.06 -5.24 -14.29
CA ARG A 183 4.38 -3.97 -14.62
C ARG A 183 5.39 -2.87 -14.91
N GLN A 184 5.08 -2.01 -15.86
CA GLN A 184 5.89 -0.83 -16.15
C GLN A 184 6.00 0.06 -14.91
N ASP A 185 7.24 0.38 -14.53
CA ASP A 185 7.56 1.12 -13.30
C ASP A 185 7.97 2.57 -13.58
N ASN A 186 8.43 2.89 -14.80
CA ASN A 186 8.79 4.24 -15.22
C ASN A 186 8.13 4.62 -16.56
N ALA A 187 7.98 5.92 -16.83
CA ALA A 187 7.32 6.40 -18.05
C ALA A 187 8.01 5.96 -19.36
N LEU A 188 9.34 5.83 -19.35
CA LEU A 188 10.11 5.36 -20.50
C LEU A 188 9.90 3.88 -20.83
N GLY A 189 9.29 3.10 -19.93
CA GLY A 189 9.06 1.67 -20.14
C GLY A 189 10.34 0.83 -20.07
N THR A 190 11.42 1.36 -19.50
CA THR A 190 12.71 0.65 -19.38
C THR A 190 12.81 -0.17 -18.09
N LEU A 191 12.02 0.16 -17.06
CA LEU A 191 12.01 -0.51 -15.77
C LEU A 191 10.68 -1.19 -15.51
N TRP A 192 10.74 -2.45 -15.08
CA TRP A 192 9.56 -3.29 -14.88
C TRP A 192 9.57 -3.97 -13.52
N ASN A 193 8.57 -3.67 -12.70
CA ASN A 193 8.43 -4.20 -11.35
C ASN A 193 7.77 -5.60 -11.38
N MET A 194 8.33 -6.55 -10.64
CA MET A 194 7.75 -7.90 -10.48
C MET A 194 6.53 -7.84 -9.54
N VAL A 195 5.34 -8.08 -10.08
CA VAL A 195 4.08 -7.89 -9.36
C VAL A 195 3.85 -9.00 -8.35
N GLY A 196 3.72 -8.66 -7.06
CA GLY A 196 3.45 -9.63 -6.00
C GLY A 196 4.68 -10.44 -5.56
N PHE A 197 5.88 -9.96 -5.91
CA PHE A 197 7.17 -10.61 -5.61
C PHE A 197 7.95 -9.86 -4.54
N GLN A 198 7.24 -9.27 -3.58
CA GLN A 198 7.85 -8.76 -2.35
C GLN A 198 8.67 -9.90 -1.71
N THR A 199 9.91 -9.67 -1.28
CA THR A 199 10.75 -10.77 -0.77
C THR A 199 11.78 -10.31 0.27
N LYS A 200 12.22 -11.25 1.12
CA LYS A 200 13.33 -11.12 2.08
C LYS A 200 14.50 -12.06 1.77
N LEU A 201 14.44 -12.81 0.67
CA LEU A 201 15.55 -13.61 0.16
C LEU A 201 16.80 -12.74 0.06
N LYS A 202 17.98 -13.31 0.37
CA LYS A 202 19.24 -12.62 0.13
C LYS A 202 19.39 -12.33 -1.36
N HIS A 203 20.06 -11.24 -1.69
CA HIS A 203 20.22 -10.78 -3.07
C HIS A 203 20.76 -11.85 -4.03
N ALA A 204 21.73 -12.67 -3.60
CA ALA A 204 22.24 -13.77 -4.40
C ALA A 204 21.16 -14.82 -4.72
N ALA A 205 20.41 -15.26 -3.70
CA ALA A 205 19.31 -16.20 -3.86
C ALA A 205 18.19 -15.65 -4.75
N GLN A 206 17.89 -14.34 -4.66
CA GLN A 206 16.95 -13.68 -5.56
C GLN A 206 17.40 -13.78 -7.02
N VAL A 207 18.65 -13.42 -7.31
CA VAL A 207 19.17 -13.45 -8.69
C VAL A 207 19.17 -14.87 -9.25
N GLU A 208 19.62 -15.85 -8.48
CA GLU A 208 19.65 -17.26 -8.88
C GLU A 208 18.25 -17.80 -9.15
N LEU A 209 17.32 -17.60 -8.20
CA LEU A 209 15.97 -18.14 -8.27
C LEU A 209 15.12 -17.42 -9.33
N PHE A 210 15.15 -16.09 -9.41
CA PHE A 210 14.31 -15.37 -10.36
C PHE A 210 14.75 -15.56 -11.81
N ARG A 211 16.01 -15.94 -12.06
CA ARG A 211 16.47 -16.36 -13.38
C ARG A 211 16.02 -17.76 -13.79
N THR A 212 15.37 -18.52 -12.91
CA THR A 212 14.70 -19.77 -13.32
C THR A 212 13.31 -19.53 -13.90
N ILE A 213 12.80 -18.29 -13.85
CA ILE A 213 11.51 -17.92 -14.42
C ILE A 213 11.66 -17.84 -15.95
N PRO A 214 10.85 -18.57 -16.74
CA PRO A 214 10.95 -18.53 -18.19
C PRO A 214 10.75 -17.11 -18.75
N GLY A 215 11.71 -16.65 -19.54
CA GLY A 215 11.78 -15.28 -20.04
C GLY A 215 12.67 -14.34 -19.24
N LEU A 216 13.13 -14.76 -18.05
CA LEU A 216 14.00 -13.97 -17.15
C LEU A 216 15.39 -14.61 -16.95
N GLU A 217 15.77 -15.58 -17.76
CA GLU A 217 17.04 -16.32 -17.63
C GLU A 217 18.26 -15.40 -17.66
N LYS A 218 18.16 -14.30 -18.42
CA LYS A 218 19.18 -13.26 -18.56
C LYS A 218 18.79 -11.94 -17.89
N ALA A 219 17.77 -11.95 -17.02
CA ALA A 219 17.26 -10.74 -16.41
C ALA A 219 18.37 -9.98 -15.66
N GLU A 220 18.41 -8.68 -15.90
CA GLU A 220 19.22 -7.72 -15.17
C GLU A 220 18.30 -6.96 -14.20
N PHE A 221 18.67 -6.93 -12.93
CA PHE A 221 17.87 -6.33 -11.88
C PHE A 221 18.36 -4.91 -11.61
N ALA A 222 17.54 -3.91 -11.93
CA ALA A 222 17.78 -2.53 -11.55
C ALA A 222 17.72 -2.34 -10.02
N ARG A 223 16.88 -3.16 -9.37
CA ARG A 223 16.75 -3.21 -7.91
C ARG A 223 16.28 -4.59 -7.47
N LEU A 224 16.88 -5.13 -6.41
CA LEU A 224 16.43 -6.37 -5.77
C LEU A 224 15.42 -6.07 -4.65
N GLY A 225 14.66 -7.09 -4.27
CA GLY A 225 13.70 -7.03 -3.17
C GLY A 225 14.38 -6.96 -1.80
N GLY A 226 13.61 -6.61 -0.77
CA GLY A 226 14.12 -6.49 0.59
C GLY A 226 13.06 -6.02 1.58
N LEU A 227 13.39 -6.03 2.87
CA LEU A 227 12.49 -5.60 3.95
C LEU A 227 12.72 -4.14 4.31
N HIS A 228 11.62 -3.41 4.46
CA HIS A 228 11.56 -2.03 4.90
C HIS A 228 10.82 -1.99 6.23
N ARG A 229 11.52 -1.54 7.28
CA ARG A 229 10.90 -1.29 8.58
C ARG A 229 10.10 0.00 8.49
N ASN A 230 8.81 -0.09 8.75
CA ASN A 230 7.90 1.04 8.77
C ASN A 230 7.42 1.29 10.20
N SER A 231 7.53 2.53 10.66
CA SER A 231 7.05 2.94 11.98
C SER A 231 5.59 3.39 11.94
N PHE A 232 4.83 3.05 12.98
CA PHE A 232 3.48 3.54 13.23
C PHE A 232 3.18 3.58 14.73
N ILE A 233 2.14 4.31 15.11
CA ILE A 233 1.71 4.40 16.52
C ILE A 233 0.49 3.52 16.79
N ARG A 234 0.26 3.17 18.06
CA ARG A 234 -0.96 2.48 18.52
C ARG A 234 -2.17 3.41 18.50
N SER A 235 -2.58 3.81 17.31
CA SER A 235 -3.57 4.86 17.11
C SER A 235 -4.87 4.67 17.89
N PRO A 236 -5.49 3.46 17.99
CA PRO A 236 -6.72 3.30 18.75
C PRO A 236 -6.57 3.65 20.25
N GLU A 237 -5.38 3.42 20.80
CA GLU A 237 -5.06 3.74 22.20
C GLU A 237 -4.70 5.22 22.36
N LEU A 238 -3.94 5.76 21.41
CA LEU A 238 -3.27 7.06 21.55
C LEU A 238 -4.08 8.23 20.98
N LEU A 239 -4.89 8.00 19.95
CA LEU A 239 -5.61 9.04 19.23
C LEU A 239 -7.10 9.07 19.60
N ASP A 240 -7.68 10.25 19.62
CA ASP A 240 -9.13 10.43 19.67
C ASP A 240 -9.78 10.32 18.28
N GLN A 241 -11.11 10.48 18.21
CA GLN A 241 -11.88 10.38 16.97
C GLN A 241 -11.56 11.48 15.94
N GLN A 242 -10.83 12.52 16.33
CA GLN A 242 -10.36 13.60 15.45
C GLN A 242 -8.86 13.50 15.14
N LEU A 243 -8.26 12.32 15.40
CA LEU A 243 -6.85 12.01 15.20
C LEU A 243 -5.90 12.82 16.10
N ARG A 244 -6.41 13.44 17.17
CA ARG A 244 -5.58 14.17 18.16
C ARG A 244 -4.96 13.20 19.14
N LEU A 245 -3.72 13.45 19.52
CA LEU A 245 -3.07 12.72 20.60
C LEU A 245 -3.80 13.01 21.91
N LYS A 246 -4.28 11.97 22.60
CA LYS A 246 -5.05 12.13 23.85
C LYS A 246 -4.25 12.85 24.95
N SER A 247 -2.93 12.66 25.00
CA SER A 247 -2.04 13.34 25.96
C SER A 247 -1.67 14.78 25.56
N ALA A 248 -1.88 15.16 24.29
CA ALA A 248 -1.53 16.47 23.76
C ALA A 248 -2.51 16.85 22.61
N PRO A 249 -3.73 17.32 22.92
CA PRO A 249 -4.77 17.54 21.91
C PRO A 249 -4.43 18.56 20.82
N HIS A 250 -3.43 19.41 21.01
CA HIS A 250 -2.93 20.31 19.96
C HIS A 250 -2.17 19.57 18.85
N ILE A 251 -1.81 18.30 19.05
CA ILE A 251 -1.08 17.47 18.10
C ILE A 251 -2.03 16.44 17.48
N ARG A 252 -2.09 16.41 16.16
CA ARG A 252 -2.74 15.36 15.36
C ARG A 252 -1.71 14.50 14.64
N PHE A 253 -2.09 13.28 14.31
CA PHE A 253 -1.32 12.41 13.43
C PHE A 253 -2.08 12.12 12.14
N ALA A 254 -1.37 12.03 11.03
CA ALA A 254 -1.97 11.69 9.74
C ALA A 254 -1.00 10.90 8.84
N GLY A 255 -1.55 10.23 7.83
CA GLY A 255 -0.77 9.40 6.92
C GLY A 255 -0.32 8.09 7.55
N GLN A 256 0.65 7.41 6.93
CA GLN A 256 1.03 6.04 7.32
C GLN A 256 1.40 5.86 8.79
N ILE A 257 1.94 6.89 9.46
CA ILE A 257 2.31 6.81 10.89
C ILE A 257 1.09 6.48 11.77
N THR A 258 -0.14 6.76 11.32
CA THR A 258 -1.36 6.39 12.03
C THR A 258 -1.75 4.93 11.89
N GLY A 259 -1.07 4.13 11.06
CA GLY A 259 -1.48 2.76 10.73
C GLY A 259 -2.51 2.68 9.60
N CYS A 260 -2.61 3.69 8.73
CA CYS A 260 -3.16 3.47 7.40
C CYS A 260 -2.06 3.03 6.44
N GLU A 261 -2.41 2.34 5.36
CA GLU A 261 -1.44 1.94 4.34
C GLU A 261 -1.91 2.25 2.93
N GLY A 262 -0.99 2.81 2.14
CA GLY A 262 -1.23 3.20 0.75
C GLY A 262 -1.19 4.72 0.58
N TYR A 263 -0.88 5.15 -0.65
CA TYR A 263 -0.79 6.58 -0.98
C TYR A 263 -2.15 7.27 -0.86
N VAL A 264 -3.22 6.60 -1.31
CA VAL A 264 -4.58 7.16 -1.31
C VAL A 264 -5.10 7.23 0.12
N GLU A 265 -4.86 6.20 0.92
CA GLU A 265 -5.21 6.12 2.33
C GLU A 265 -4.47 7.17 3.15
N SER A 266 -3.17 7.35 2.90
CA SER A 266 -2.38 8.38 3.59
C SER A 266 -2.87 9.78 3.26
N ALA A 267 -3.17 10.05 1.99
CA ALA A 267 -3.75 11.32 1.54
C ALA A 267 -5.15 11.55 2.13
N ALA A 268 -5.97 10.49 2.21
CA ALA A 268 -7.30 10.53 2.79
C ALA A 268 -7.26 10.89 4.29
N ILE A 269 -6.40 10.26 5.07
CA ILE A 269 -6.23 10.58 6.49
C ILE A 269 -5.63 11.97 6.69
N GLY A 270 -4.68 12.38 5.82
CA GLY A 270 -4.20 13.77 5.76
C GLY A 270 -5.33 14.78 5.56
N LEU A 271 -6.21 14.53 4.60
CA LEU A 271 -7.36 15.38 4.31
C LEU A 271 -8.34 15.44 5.49
N ILE A 272 -8.63 14.30 6.13
CA ILE A 272 -9.52 14.25 7.30
C ILE A 272 -8.92 15.04 8.48
N ALA A 273 -7.64 14.81 8.80
CA ALA A 273 -6.95 15.53 9.87
C ALA A 273 -6.93 17.05 9.62
N ALA A 274 -6.68 17.47 8.38
CA ALA A 274 -6.70 18.88 7.99
C ALA A 274 -8.10 19.50 8.13
N ARG A 275 -9.15 18.78 7.71
CA ARG A 275 -10.54 19.26 7.87
C ARG A 275 -10.94 19.40 9.34
N PHE A 276 -10.52 18.47 10.21
CA PHE A 276 -10.74 18.63 11.65
C PHE A 276 -9.97 19.83 12.23
N ALA A 277 -8.70 20.02 11.85
CA ALA A 277 -7.91 21.16 12.30
C ALA A 277 -8.49 22.50 11.81
N ALA A 278 -8.93 22.57 10.55
CA ALA A 278 -9.57 23.76 9.98
C ALA A 278 -10.93 24.06 10.64
N ALA A 279 -11.68 23.03 11.05
CA ALA A 279 -12.91 23.21 11.82
C ALA A 279 -12.62 23.80 13.21
N GLU A 280 -11.64 23.23 13.92
CA GLU A 280 -11.22 23.70 15.24
C GLU A 280 -10.72 25.15 15.20
N LEU A 281 -9.88 25.50 14.22
CA LEU A 281 -9.42 26.88 14.00
C LEU A 281 -10.57 27.86 13.73
N ALA A 282 -11.63 27.39 13.10
CA ALA A 282 -12.83 28.18 12.84
C ALA A 282 -13.83 28.18 14.02
N GLY A 283 -13.49 27.55 15.16
CA GLY A 283 -14.36 27.49 16.33
C GLY A 283 -15.63 26.65 16.13
N ARG A 284 -15.61 25.70 15.19
CA ARG A 284 -16.73 24.78 14.92
C ARG A 284 -16.34 23.34 15.13
N ASP A 285 -17.35 22.49 15.28
CA ASP A 285 -17.18 21.05 15.25
C ASP A 285 -17.49 20.49 13.86
N LEU A 286 -16.77 19.44 13.48
CA LEU A 286 -17.00 18.71 12.22
C LEU A 286 -17.27 17.25 12.58
N ALA A 287 -18.46 16.77 12.22
CA ALA A 287 -18.78 15.36 12.36
C ALA A 287 -17.83 14.50 11.51
N PRO A 288 -17.42 13.31 11.98
CA PRO A 288 -16.56 12.42 11.20
C PRO A 288 -17.26 11.93 9.93
N PRO A 289 -16.49 11.54 8.89
CA PRO A 289 -17.08 10.88 7.73
C PRO A 289 -17.86 9.63 8.13
N PRO A 290 -19.00 9.32 7.49
CA PRO A 290 -19.81 8.17 7.86
C PRO A 290 -19.04 6.84 7.73
N PRO A 291 -19.24 5.87 8.64
CA PRO A 291 -18.45 4.63 8.70
C PRO A 291 -18.68 3.70 7.50
N ASP A 292 -19.74 3.92 6.73
CA ASP A 292 -20.01 3.20 5.48
C ASP A 292 -19.33 3.82 4.25
N THR A 293 -18.54 4.89 4.44
CA THR A 293 -17.65 5.46 3.43
C THR A 293 -16.23 4.93 3.60
N ALA A 294 -15.42 4.97 2.53
CA ALA A 294 -14.00 4.61 2.61
C ALA A 294 -13.22 5.46 3.64
N LEU A 295 -13.53 6.75 3.71
CA LEU A 295 -12.91 7.68 4.66
C LEU A 295 -13.28 7.32 6.11
N GLY A 296 -14.57 7.10 6.38
CA GLY A 296 -15.04 6.80 7.73
C GLY A 296 -14.67 5.39 8.19
N ALA A 297 -14.66 4.40 7.28
CA ALA A 297 -14.19 3.05 7.59
C ALA A 297 -12.70 3.05 7.96
N LEU A 298 -11.86 3.77 7.20
CA LEU A 298 -10.43 3.89 7.49
C LEU A 298 -10.17 4.69 8.78
N LEU A 299 -10.88 5.80 8.98
CA LEU A 299 -10.82 6.57 10.23
C LEU A 299 -11.20 5.70 11.43
N GLY A 300 -12.31 4.97 11.31
CA GLY A 300 -12.79 4.04 12.33
C GLY A 300 -11.75 2.98 12.70
N HIS A 301 -11.10 2.36 11.71
CA HIS A 301 -9.99 1.41 11.95
C HIS A 301 -8.88 2.03 12.81
N ILE A 302 -8.51 3.28 12.54
CA ILE A 302 -7.44 4.01 13.24
C ILE A 302 -7.84 4.41 14.66
N THR A 303 -9.10 4.79 14.90
CA THR A 303 -9.50 5.47 16.14
C THR A 303 -10.33 4.61 17.10
N GLY A 304 -10.60 3.33 16.79
CA GLY A 304 -11.26 2.44 17.76
C GLY A 304 -12.05 1.25 17.21
N GLY A 305 -12.14 1.09 15.89
CA GLY A 305 -12.78 -0.05 15.24
C GLY A 305 -11.93 -1.33 15.24
N ALA A 306 -10.65 -1.22 15.62
CA ALA A 306 -9.72 -2.35 15.75
C ALA A 306 -9.37 -2.59 17.22
N ASP A 307 -9.14 -3.85 17.58
CA ASP A 307 -8.55 -4.21 18.86
C ASP A 307 -7.11 -3.67 18.93
N ALA A 308 -6.86 -2.82 19.93
CA ALA A 308 -5.56 -2.21 20.17
C ALA A 308 -4.41 -3.22 20.29
N ALA A 309 -4.69 -4.42 20.84
CA ALA A 309 -3.67 -5.45 21.06
C ALA A 309 -3.20 -6.11 19.75
N SER A 310 -4.05 -6.12 18.73
CA SER A 310 -3.78 -6.71 17.40
C SER A 310 -3.75 -5.66 16.29
N TYR A 311 -3.67 -4.38 16.64
CA TYR A 311 -3.70 -3.28 15.69
C TYR A 311 -2.55 -3.37 14.71
N GLN A 312 -2.89 -3.42 13.42
CA GLN A 312 -1.96 -3.43 12.30
C GLN A 312 -2.33 -2.36 11.29
N PRO A 313 -1.34 -1.85 10.53
CA PRO A 313 -1.59 -1.04 9.37
C PRO A 313 -2.58 -1.71 8.42
N MET A 314 -3.44 -0.91 7.79
CA MET A 314 -4.49 -1.44 6.93
C MET A 314 -4.77 -0.49 5.77
N ASN A 315 -4.92 -1.06 4.58
CA ASN A 315 -5.46 -0.38 3.41
C ASN A 315 -7.00 -0.46 3.40
N VAL A 316 -7.66 0.39 2.62
CA VAL A 316 -9.12 0.33 2.55
C VAL A 316 -9.58 -0.97 1.89
N ASN A 317 -10.47 -1.70 2.56
CA ASN A 317 -11.07 -2.92 2.02
C ASN A 317 -12.51 -3.07 2.52
N PHE A 318 -13.34 -3.82 1.79
CA PHE A 318 -14.76 -3.98 2.12
C PHE A 318 -15.03 -4.65 3.47
N GLY A 319 -14.03 -5.27 4.11
CA GLY A 319 -14.16 -5.82 5.46
C GLY A 319 -14.24 -4.74 6.55
N LEU A 320 -13.79 -3.52 6.26
CA LEU A 320 -13.90 -2.38 7.18
C LEU A 320 -15.27 -1.71 7.17
N PHE A 321 -16.11 -2.02 6.17
CA PHE A 321 -17.41 -1.39 5.99
C PHE A 321 -18.47 -2.16 6.77
N PRO A 322 -19.47 -1.46 7.38
CA PRO A 322 -20.65 -2.11 7.93
C PRO A 322 -21.31 -3.00 6.87
N PRO A 323 -21.81 -4.20 7.20
CA PRO A 323 -22.36 -5.11 6.20
C PRO A 323 -23.52 -4.49 5.40
N LEU A 324 -23.71 -4.95 4.16
CA LEU A 324 -24.93 -4.69 3.39
C LEU A 324 -26.09 -5.56 3.92
N ALA A 325 -27.32 -5.20 3.57
CA ALA A 325 -28.50 -6.05 3.81
C ALA A 325 -28.30 -7.45 3.21
N GLU A 326 -28.87 -8.47 3.87
CA GLU A 326 -28.61 -9.89 3.58
C GLU A 326 -29.04 -10.34 2.18
N ASP A 327 -29.95 -9.60 1.54
CA ASP A 327 -30.54 -9.90 0.24
C ASP A 327 -29.65 -9.51 -0.96
N VAL A 328 -28.52 -8.84 -0.73
CA VAL A 328 -27.61 -8.46 -1.83
C VAL A 328 -26.84 -9.68 -2.35
N ARG A 329 -27.13 -10.06 -3.60
CA ARG A 329 -26.44 -11.14 -4.33
C ARG A 329 -24.93 -10.92 -4.32
N LYS A 330 -24.16 -12.01 -4.15
CA LYS A 330 -22.68 -11.99 -4.04
C LYS A 330 -21.98 -11.16 -5.14
N LYS A 331 -22.48 -11.24 -6.38
CA LYS A 331 -21.93 -10.50 -7.54
C LYS A 331 -22.16 -8.98 -7.46
N ASP A 332 -23.21 -8.55 -6.77
CA ASP A 332 -23.65 -7.15 -6.68
C ASP A 332 -23.13 -6.46 -5.41
N ARG A 333 -22.55 -7.21 -4.45
CA ARG A 333 -22.10 -6.67 -3.15
C ARG A 333 -21.13 -5.51 -3.29
N LYS A 334 -20.11 -5.62 -4.15
CA LYS A 334 -19.13 -4.53 -4.33
C LYS A 334 -19.80 -3.25 -4.82
N LEU A 335 -20.71 -3.39 -5.78
CA LEU A 335 -21.49 -2.26 -6.32
C LEU A 335 -22.40 -1.65 -5.24
N GLY A 336 -23.07 -2.49 -4.45
CA GLY A 336 -23.90 -2.06 -3.33
C GLY A 336 -23.13 -1.25 -2.29
N TYR A 337 -21.94 -1.72 -1.89
CA TYR A 337 -21.06 -0.99 -0.97
C TYR A 337 -20.67 0.37 -1.56
N THR A 338 -20.22 0.40 -2.81
CA THR A 338 -19.78 1.66 -3.46
C THR A 338 -20.93 2.65 -3.65
N ALA A 339 -22.13 2.17 -3.98
CA ALA A 339 -23.30 3.03 -4.17
C ALA A 339 -23.75 3.66 -2.85
N ARG A 340 -23.85 2.87 -1.77
CA ARG A 340 -24.16 3.38 -0.43
C ARG A 340 -23.09 4.36 0.05
N ALA A 341 -21.82 3.98 -0.04
CA ALA A 341 -20.70 4.83 0.33
C ALA A 341 -20.70 6.17 -0.43
N GLY A 342 -20.99 6.16 -1.73
CA GLY A 342 -21.08 7.37 -2.54
C GLY A 342 -22.21 8.31 -2.09
N ALA A 343 -23.38 7.78 -1.75
CA ALA A 343 -24.50 8.55 -1.24
C ALA A 343 -24.18 9.17 0.14
N SER A 344 -23.69 8.37 1.08
CA SER A 344 -23.32 8.83 2.43
C SER A 344 -22.20 9.86 2.41
N LEU A 345 -21.20 9.67 1.54
CA LEU A 345 -20.13 10.65 1.35
C LEU A 345 -20.66 11.96 0.78
N ALA A 346 -21.52 11.91 -0.24
CA ALA A 346 -22.11 13.10 -0.84
C ALA A 346 -22.95 13.91 0.16
N GLU A 347 -23.67 13.24 1.06
CA GLU A 347 -24.40 13.89 2.14
C GLU A 347 -23.48 14.54 3.18
N TRP A 348 -22.44 13.83 3.61
CA TRP A 348 -21.45 14.36 4.55
C TRP A 348 -20.71 15.56 3.97
N MET A 349 -20.34 15.54 2.68
CA MET A 349 -19.66 16.66 2.03
C MET A 349 -20.46 17.96 2.09
N LYS A 350 -21.80 17.92 1.99
CA LYS A 350 -22.65 19.13 2.13
C LYS A 350 -22.49 19.82 3.49
N HIS A 351 -22.21 19.05 4.53
CA HIS A 351 -21.99 19.56 5.89
C HIS A 351 -20.52 19.93 6.13
N ALA A 352 -19.61 19.30 5.38
CA ALA A 352 -18.19 19.60 5.40
C ALA A 352 -17.80 20.77 4.48
N ASP A 353 -18.75 21.28 3.67
CA ASP A 353 -18.59 22.47 2.85
C ASP A 353 -18.50 23.72 3.73
N GLY A 354 -17.50 24.55 3.47
CA GLY A 354 -17.10 25.68 4.33
C GLY A 354 -15.99 25.35 5.34
N VAL A 355 -15.46 24.12 5.34
CA VAL A 355 -14.32 23.68 6.19
C VAL A 355 -12.96 23.84 5.54
N ALA A 356 -12.70 25.05 5.03
CA ALA A 356 -11.66 25.37 4.05
C ALA A 356 -12.07 24.88 2.65
N ALA A 357 -12.60 25.84 1.88
CA ALA A 357 -12.55 25.79 0.42
C ALA A 357 -11.12 26.10 -0.04
#